data_AF-A0AB74UAM5-F1
#
_entry.id   AF-A0AB74UAM5-F1
#
_cell.length_a   1.000
_cell.length_b   1.000
_cell.length_c   1.000
_cell.angle_alpha   90.00
_cell.angle_beta   90.00
_cell.angle_gamma   90.00
#
_symmetry.space_group_name_H-M   'P 1'
#
loop_
_entity.id
_entity.type
_entity.pdbx_description
1 polymer ?
#
loop_
_entity_poly.entity_id
_entity_poly.type
_entity_poly.pdbx_seq_one_letter_code
_entity_poly.pdbx_strand_id
1 'polypeptide(L)' 'MRLTKHELARLPERKRSRRQPGSLASLAAEAGMPLGTLKSRVKTLVDRGYDRDKAIKLALETPIGPQGRPRNP' A
#
# COMPACT_ATOMS: atom_id res chain seq x y z
N MET A 1 -15.67 -17.94 24.37
CA MET A 1 -14.77 -17.20 25.28
C MET A 1 -14.31 -15.92 24.59
N ARG A 2 -14.66 -14.73 25.12
CA ARG A 2 -14.20 -13.43 24.59
C ARG A 2 -13.00 -12.98 25.43
N LEU A 3 -11.91 -12.61 24.77
CA LEU A 3 -10.72 -12.10 25.44
C LEU A 3 -11.04 -10.78 26.14
N THR A 4 -10.61 -10.65 27.38
CA THR A 4 -10.73 -9.44 28.21
C THR A 4 -9.76 -8.36 27.73
N LYS A 5 -10.03 -7.09 28.08
CA LYS A 5 -9.15 -5.96 27.70
C LYS A 5 -7.70 -6.17 28.14
N HIS A 6 -7.49 -6.82 29.28
CA HIS A 6 -6.17 -7.14 29.82
C HIS A 6 -5.43 -8.20 28.99
N GLU A 7 -6.15 -9.16 28.42
CA GLU A 7 -5.57 -10.20 27.56
C GLU A 7 -5.20 -9.64 26.19
N LEU A 8 -6.01 -8.73 25.64
CA LEU A 8 -5.68 -8.02 24.40
C LEU A 8 -4.43 -7.16 24.53
N ALA A 9 -4.23 -6.50 25.67
CA ALA A 9 -3.04 -5.69 25.94
C ALA A 9 -1.75 -6.51 26.12
N ARG A 10 -1.88 -7.82 26.40
CA ARG A 10 -0.75 -8.75 26.52
C ARG A 10 -0.41 -9.45 25.21
N LEU A 11 -1.21 -9.26 24.15
CA LEU A 11 -0.84 -9.75 22.83
C LEU A 11 0.45 -9.03 22.41
N PRO A 12 1.47 -9.75 21.94
CA PRO A 12 2.67 -9.11 21.42
C PRO A 12 2.24 -8.14 20.34
N GLU A 13 2.55 -6.85 20.53
CA GLU A 13 2.35 -5.86 19.47
C GLU A 13 2.96 -6.46 18.21
N ARG A 14 2.13 -6.63 17.17
CA ARG A 14 2.61 -7.08 15.86
C ARG A 14 3.73 -6.12 15.50
N LYS A 15 4.99 -6.57 15.65
CA LYS A 15 6.19 -5.84 15.23
C LYS A 15 5.89 -5.36 13.83
N ARG A 16 5.62 -4.06 13.66
CA ARG A 16 5.55 -3.44 12.35
C ARG A 16 6.94 -3.65 11.79
N SER A 17 7.11 -4.69 10.97
CA SER A 17 8.36 -5.00 10.30
C SER A 17 8.90 -3.69 9.79
N ARG A 18 10.13 -3.31 10.20
CA ARG A 18 10.83 -2.15 9.65
C ARG A 18 10.64 -2.23 8.14
N ARG A 19 10.07 -1.18 7.56
CA ARG A 19 9.74 -1.14 6.12
C ARG A 19 11.04 -1.43 5.40
N GLN A 20 11.09 -2.56 4.69
CA GLN A 20 12.28 -2.92 3.95
C GLN A 20 12.51 -1.84 2.88
N PRO A 21 13.74 -1.32 2.73
CA PRO A 21 14.08 -0.40 1.65
C PRO A 21 13.68 -1.01 0.31
N GLY A 22 13.01 -0.25 -0.56
CA GLY A 22 12.50 -0.75 -1.85
C GLY A 22 11.20 -1.58 -1.77
N SER A 23 10.63 -1.79 -0.58
CA SER A 23 9.27 -2.33 -0.49
C SER A 23 8.25 -1.35 -1.07
N LEU A 24 7.14 -1.86 -1.63
CA LEU A 24 6.03 -1.01 -2.10
C LEU A 24 5.53 -0.03 -1.03
N ALA A 25 5.62 -0.39 0.26
CA ALA A 25 5.26 0.50 1.36
C ALA A 25 6.24 1.67 1.54
N SER A 26 7.53 1.45 1.30
CA SER A 26 8.54 2.52 1.29
C SER A 26 8.32 3.43 0.09
N LEU A 27 8.22 2.83 -1.11
CA LEU A 27 8.04 3.55 -2.37
C LEU A 27 6.76 4.40 -2.38
N ALA A 28 5.65 3.87 -1.85
CA ALA A 28 4.41 4.63 -1.72
C ALA A 28 4.56 5.83 -0.77
N ALA A 29 5.28 5.67 0.34
CA ALA A 29 5.52 6.74 1.30
C ALA A 29 6.44 7.82 0.72
N GLU A 30 7.51 7.43 0.02
CA GLU A 30 8.44 8.34 -0.67
C GLU A 30 7.72 9.14 -1.77
N ALA A 31 6.82 8.49 -2.51
CA ALA A 31 6.01 9.13 -3.54
C ALA A 31 4.77 9.87 -3.00
N GLY A 32 4.59 9.94 -1.67
CA GLY A 32 3.46 10.66 -1.05
C GLY A 32 2.07 10.08 -1.36
N MET A 33 1.97 8.78 -1.67
CA MET A 33 0.71 8.14 -2.03
C MET A 33 0.30 6.99 -1.09
N PRO A 34 -1.00 6.66 -0.98
CA PRO A 34 -1.44 5.50 -0.22
C PRO A 34 -0.91 4.18 -0.82
N LEU A 35 -0.47 3.25 0.03
CA LEU A 35 -0.01 1.92 -0.41
C LEU A 35 -1.09 1.16 -1.21
N GLY A 36 -2.37 1.31 -0.84
CA GLY A 36 -3.47 0.70 -1.57
C GLY A 36 -3.58 1.22 -3.01
N THR A 37 -3.33 2.52 -3.21
CA THR A 37 -3.27 3.15 -4.53
C THR A 37 -2.12 2.59 -5.35
N LEU A 38 -0.91 2.54 -4.78
CA LEU A 38 0.26 2.00 -5.49
C LEU A 38 0.02 0.53 -5.91
N LYS A 39 -0.50 -0.30 -5.01
CA LYS A 39 -0.82 -1.71 -5.33
C LYS A 39 -1.83 -1.84 -6.46
N SER A 40 -2.89 -1.05 -6.43
CA SER A 40 -3.93 -1.08 -7.45
C SER A 40 -3.38 -0.67 -8.81
N ARG A 41 -2.53 0.37 -8.85
CA ARG A 41 -1.85 0.82 -10.08
C ARG A 41 -0.91 -0.25 -10.65
N VAL A 42 -0.06 -0.83 -9.80
CA VAL A 42 0.84 -1.92 -10.22
C VAL A 42 0.03 -3.08 -10.77
N LYS A 43 -1.09 -3.45 -10.11
CA LYS A 43 -1.97 -4.50 -10.62
C LYS A 43 -2.52 -4.16 -12.01
N THR A 44 -3.08 -2.97 -12.20
CA THR A 44 -3.63 -2.54 -13.50
C THR A 44 -2.58 -2.58 -14.61
N LEU A 45 -1.33 -2.20 -14.32
CA LEU A 45 -0.24 -2.24 -15.29
C LEU A 45 0.21 -3.67 -15.57
N VAL A 46 0.30 -4.52 -14.56
CA VAL A 46 0.60 -5.95 -14.77
C VAL A 46 -0.51 -6.63 -15.57
N ASP A 47 -1.78 -6.34 -15.29
CA ASP A 47 -2.93 -6.87 -16.05
C ASP A 47 -2.91 -6.42 -17.52
N ARG A 48 -2.30 -5.27 -17.82
CA ARG A 48 -2.07 -4.76 -19.18
C ARG A 48 -0.84 -5.39 -19.88
N GLY A 49 -0.13 -6.30 -19.20
CA GLY A 49 1.03 -7.01 -19.74
C GLY A 49 2.38 -6.33 -19.47
N TYR A 50 2.45 -5.36 -18.56
CA TYR A 50 3.74 -4.79 -18.16
C TYR A 50 4.44 -5.67 -17.13
N ASP A 51 5.77 -5.81 -17.26
CA ASP A 51 6.59 -6.41 -16.21
C ASP A 51 6.41 -5.70 -14.89
N ARG A 52 6.51 -6.45 -13.79
CA ARG A 52 6.28 -5.94 -12.44
C ARG A 52 7.17 -4.74 -12.11
N ASP A 53 8.45 -4.79 -12.46
CA ASP A 53 9.38 -3.69 -12.17
C ASP A 53 9.08 -2.45 -13.01
N LYS A 54 8.70 -2.65 -14.28
CA LYS A 54 8.26 -1.57 -15.17
C LYS A 54 6.94 -0.97 -14.70
N ALA A 55 6.01 -1.80 -14.22
CA ALA A 55 4.75 -1.40 -13.63
C ALA A 55 4.95 -0.57 -12.35
N ILE A 56 5.91 -0.93 -11.50
CA ILE A 56 6.25 -0.16 -10.30
C ILE A 56 6.80 1.22 -10.69
N LYS A 57 7.75 1.29 -11.62
CA LYS A 57 8.30 2.58 -12.11
C LYS A 57 7.19 3.47 -12.68
N LEU A 58 6.39 2.94 -13.61
CA LEU A 58 5.28 3.67 -14.22
C LEU A 58 4.23 4.11 -13.18
N ALA A 59 3.92 3.29 -12.18
CA ALA A 59 2.96 3.62 -11.13
C ALA A 59 3.43 4.76 -10.21
N LEU A 60 4.75 4.94 -10.08
CA LEU A 60 5.39 6.00 -9.30
C LEU A 60 5.54 7.29 -10.13
N GLU A 61 5.92 7.19 -11.41
CA GLU A 61 6.12 8.32 -12.32
C GLU A 61 4.81 9.01 -12.72
N THR A 62 3.72 8.25 -12.89
CA THR A 62 2.46 8.79 -13.38
C THR A 62 1.52 9.10 -12.21
N PRO A 63 1.32 10.38 -11.82
CA PRO A 63 0.18 10.75 -10.99
C PRO A 63 -1.09 10.61 -11.83
N ILE A 64 -1.66 9.40 -11.89
CA ILE A 64 -3.04 9.26 -12.33
C ILE A 64 -3.88 9.90 -11.24
N GLY A 65 -4.51 11.04 -11.55
CA GLY A 65 -5.39 11.76 -10.64
C GLY A 65 -6.42 10.84 -9.97
N PRO A 66 -7.04 11.29 -8.86
CA PRO A 66 -7.87 10.44 -8.00
C PRO A 66 -8.85 9.56 -8.80
N GLN A 67 -8.61 8.25 -8.83
CA GLN A 67 -9.51 7.25 -9.46
C GLN A 67 -10.59 6.80 -8.46
N GLY A 68 -11.31 7.76 -7.90
CA GLY A 68 -12.42 7.49 -7.01
C GLY A 68 -13.46 8.58 -7.13
N ARG A 69 -14.73 8.19 -7.23
CA ARG A 69 -15.86 9.11 -7.03
C ARG A 69 -15.65 9.81 -5.68
N PRO A 70 -15.76 11.15 -5.57
CA PRO A 70 -15.67 11.83 -4.29
C PRO A 70 -16.62 11.14 -3.30
N ARG A 71 -16.07 10.66 -2.18
CA ARG A 71 -16.91 10.33 -1.03
C ARG A 71 -17.30 11.67 -0.45
N ASN A 72 -18.53 12.10 -0.74
CA ASN A 72 -19.07 13.31 -0.14
C ASN A 72 -18.93 13.22 1.40
N PRO A 73 -18.58 14.33 2.05
CA PRO A 73 -18.50 14.42 3.51
C PRO A 73 -19.87 14.21 4.17
#